data_AF-A0A2N8M6E9-F1
#
_entry.id   AF-A0A2N8M6E9-F1
#
_cell.length_a   1.000
_cell.length_b   1.000
_cell.length_c   1.000
_cell.angle_alpha   90.00
_cell.angle_beta   90.00
_cell.angle_gamma   90.00
#
_symmetry.space_group_name_H-M   'P 1'
#
loop_
_entity.id
_entity.type
_entity.pdbx_description
1 polymer ?
#
loop_
_entity_poly.entity_id
_entity_poly.type
_entity_poly.pdbx_seq_one_letter_code
_entity_poly.pdbx_strand_id
1 'polypeptide(L)'
;MQGCRYPDVYDEATEVFAGLPDPPKGWENPESPLRFKMPVKERDFLRQKLSLLTRPAEDAPCLLARLVEARDCFPDTGLELPRQLDARADPSDKAALGIARDAAALAAIGRAVYGALVEQLLARDGGPDEGTFRSQLHTHFATYGEAAGGCDLDAAEMFLPDLPVHVRNVLRATREYVREGKPQKFSSLRDCYQIAEVKRKTARRARLLDTERSAQRRAEWDPERHNTTPLHYRWYIVRDMLRDLSGP
;
A
#
# COMPACT_ATOMS: atom_id res chain seq x y z
N MET A 1 -59.54 -14.05 26.95
CA MET A 1 -58.19 -13.75 27.45
C MET A 1 -57.22 -13.93 26.29
N GLN A 2 -56.79 -12.81 25.72
CA GLN A 2 -55.75 -12.73 24.71
C GLN A 2 -54.38 -12.97 25.37
N GLY A 3 -53.67 -13.99 24.91
CA GLY A 3 -52.25 -14.18 25.21
C GLY A 3 -51.43 -13.53 24.11
N CYS A 4 -50.75 -12.43 24.44
CA CYS A 4 -49.83 -11.72 23.57
C CYS A 4 -48.69 -12.65 23.11
N ARG A 5 -48.57 -12.87 21.79
CA ARG A 5 -47.31 -13.30 21.17
C ARG A 5 -46.41 -12.08 21.08
N TYR A 6 -45.31 -12.08 21.83
CA TYR A 6 -44.17 -11.24 21.50
C TYR A 6 -43.52 -11.82 20.24
N PRO A 7 -43.27 -11.03 19.19
CA PRO A 7 -42.36 -11.45 18.14
C PRO A 7 -40.94 -11.43 18.73
N ASP A 8 -40.32 -12.60 18.78
CA ASP A 8 -38.89 -12.74 18.93
C ASP A 8 -38.21 -12.04 17.74
N VAL A 9 -37.78 -10.80 17.96
CA VAL A 9 -36.84 -10.11 17.09
C VAL A 9 -35.46 -10.60 17.55
N TYR A 10 -35.04 -11.76 17.05
CA TYR A 10 -33.65 -12.18 17.20
C TYR A 10 -32.78 -11.21 16.41
N ASP A 11 -31.95 -10.47 17.15
CA ASP A 11 -30.92 -9.59 16.63
C ASP A 11 -29.80 -10.44 15.99
N GLU A 12 -29.98 -10.83 14.73
CA GLU A 12 -28.98 -11.54 13.89
C GLU A 12 -27.64 -10.78 13.80
N ALA A 13 -27.59 -9.52 14.25
CA ALA A 13 -26.40 -8.68 14.17
C ALA A 13 -25.29 -9.07 15.17
N THR A 14 -25.57 -9.93 16.16
CA THR A 14 -24.61 -10.27 17.23
C THR A 14 -24.39 -11.78 17.49
N GLU A 15 -24.76 -12.67 16.57
CA GLU A 15 -24.41 -14.09 16.72
C GLU A 15 -22.89 -14.32 16.58
N VAL A 16 -22.28 -14.84 17.65
CA VAL A 16 -20.87 -15.27 17.71
C VAL A 16 -20.56 -16.33 16.65
N PHE A 17 -21.57 -17.08 16.20
CA PHE A 17 -21.49 -18.06 15.12
C PHE A 17 -22.53 -17.73 14.05
N ALA A 18 -22.10 -17.03 13.01
CA ALA A 18 -22.94 -16.83 11.83
C ALA A 18 -23.09 -18.16 11.06
N GLY A 19 -24.33 -18.53 10.74
CA GLY A 19 -24.59 -19.64 9.81
C GLY A 19 -23.89 -19.39 8.47
N LEU A 20 -23.02 -20.31 8.05
CA LEU A 20 -22.35 -20.22 6.77
C LEU A 20 -23.29 -20.59 5.62
N PRO A 21 -23.12 -20.01 4.42
CA PRO A 21 -23.82 -20.46 3.23
C PRO A 21 -23.58 -21.95 2.94
N ASP A 22 -24.56 -22.61 2.34
CA ASP A 22 -24.41 -23.99 1.87
C ASP A 22 -23.20 -24.12 0.93
N PRO A 23 -22.45 -25.23 0.98
CA PRO A 23 -21.35 -25.47 0.06
C PRO A 23 -21.85 -25.46 -1.40
N PRO A 24 -20.99 -25.06 -2.35
CA PRO A 24 -21.36 -25.02 -3.76
C PRO A 24 -21.69 -26.42 -4.28
N LYS A 25 -22.55 -26.47 -5.31
CA LYS A 25 -22.99 -27.73 -5.92
C LYS A 25 -21.79 -28.56 -6.39
N GLY A 26 -21.71 -29.81 -5.92
CA GLY A 26 -20.64 -30.75 -6.29
C GLY A 26 -19.36 -30.62 -5.45
N TRP A 27 -19.37 -29.83 -4.36
CA TRP A 27 -18.23 -29.70 -3.45
C TRP A 27 -17.68 -31.03 -2.93
N GLU A 28 -18.57 -31.98 -2.62
CA GLU A 28 -18.20 -33.31 -2.12
C GLU A 28 -17.87 -34.31 -3.23
N ASN A 29 -18.04 -33.93 -4.51
CA ASN A 29 -17.79 -34.81 -5.65
C ASN A 29 -16.41 -34.49 -6.27
N PRO A 30 -15.42 -35.39 -6.15
CA PRO A 30 -14.08 -35.17 -6.70
C PRO A 30 -14.06 -34.93 -8.23
N GLU A 31 -15.05 -35.47 -8.94
CA GLU A 31 -15.17 -35.36 -10.40
C GLU A 31 -15.90 -34.08 -10.85
N SER A 32 -16.46 -33.30 -9.90
CA SER A 32 -17.11 -32.04 -10.23
C SER A 32 -16.09 -30.92 -10.42
N PRO A 33 -16.23 -30.07 -11.46
CA PRO A 33 -15.31 -28.98 -11.68
C PRO A 33 -15.43 -27.93 -10.59
N LEU A 34 -14.33 -27.67 -9.88
CA LEU A 34 -14.22 -26.53 -8.97
C LEU A 34 -14.27 -25.23 -9.77
N ARG A 35 -15.09 -24.28 -9.32
CA ARG A 35 -15.20 -22.95 -9.92
C ARG A 35 -14.84 -21.91 -8.88
N PHE A 36 -14.02 -20.93 -9.26
CA PHE A 36 -13.61 -19.82 -8.40
C PHE A 36 -14.54 -18.60 -8.49
N LYS A 37 -15.75 -18.78 -9.05
CA LYS A 37 -16.74 -17.71 -9.15
C LYS A 37 -17.62 -17.72 -7.90
N MET A 38 -17.62 -16.62 -7.16
CA MET A 38 -18.44 -16.45 -5.97
C MET A 38 -19.95 -16.54 -6.31
N PRO A 39 -20.67 -17.55 -5.77
CA PRO A 39 -22.13 -17.65 -5.88
C PRO A 39 -22.83 -16.44 -5.26
N VAL A 40 -24.06 -16.16 -5.70
CA VAL A 40 -24.86 -15.02 -5.21
C VAL A 40 -25.07 -15.07 -3.70
N LYS A 41 -25.44 -16.25 -3.16
CA LYS A 41 -25.63 -16.43 -1.70
C LYS A 41 -24.37 -16.12 -0.88
N GLU A 42 -23.20 -16.60 -1.32
CA GLU A 42 -21.92 -16.32 -0.65
C GLU A 42 -21.57 -14.84 -0.73
N ARG A 43 -21.82 -14.22 -1.89
CA ARG A 43 -21.60 -12.79 -2.09
C ARG A 43 -22.46 -11.94 -1.16
N ASP A 44 -23.74 -12.26 -1.08
CA ASP A 44 -24.68 -11.52 -0.23
C ASP A 44 -24.33 -11.70 1.25
N PHE A 45 -23.98 -12.92 1.66
CA PHE A 45 -23.49 -13.21 3.02
C PHE A 45 -22.24 -12.40 3.36
N LEU A 46 -21.21 -12.43 2.50
CA LEU A 46 -19.97 -11.68 2.73
C LEU A 46 -20.22 -10.18 2.71
N ARG A 47 -21.07 -9.69 1.80
CA ARG A 47 -21.44 -8.27 1.73
C ARG A 47 -22.08 -7.82 3.05
N GLN A 48 -23.04 -8.59 3.58
CA GLN A 48 -23.69 -8.30 4.84
C GLN A 48 -22.70 -8.30 6.01
N LYS A 49 -21.77 -9.27 6.08
CA LYS A 49 -20.79 -9.31 7.18
C LYS A 49 -19.75 -8.19 7.08
N LEU A 50 -19.27 -7.88 5.88
CA LEU A 50 -18.29 -6.82 5.67
C LEU A 50 -18.89 -5.42 5.82
N SER A 51 -20.18 -5.23 5.53
CA SER A 51 -20.87 -3.94 5.77
C SER A 51 -21.03 -3.62 7.25
N LEU A 52 -20.85 -4.59 8.15
CA LEU A 52 -20.90 -4.38 9.60
C LEU A 52 -19.54 -3.99 10.20
N LEU A 53 -18.47 -3.93 9.39
CA LEU A 53 -17.14 -3.59 9.89
C LEU A 53 -17.07 -2.13 10.34
N THR A 54 -16.72 -1.93 11.60
CA THR A 54 -16.46 -0.61 12.19
C THR A 54 -14.97 -0.28 12.19
N ARG A 55 -14.65 0.99 12.35
CA ARG A 55 -13.27 1.45 12.55
C ARG A 55 -12.78 0.99 13.94
N PRO A 56 -11.49 0.62 14.11
CA PRO A 56 -10.96 0.26 15.42
C PRO A 56 -11.23 1.35 16.47
N ALA A 57 -11.72 0.96 17.64
CA ALA A 57 -12.07 1.85 18.76
C ALA A 57 -13.19 2.87 18.48
N GLU A 58 -13.97 2.71 17.40
CA GLU A 58 -15.11 3.55 17.07
C GLU A 58 -16.31 2.70 16.64
N ASP A 59 -17.53 3.21 16.83
CA ASP A 59 -18.76 2.58 16.34
C ASP A 59 -19.10 2.95 14.88
N ALA A 60 -18.31 3.86 14.28
CA ALA A 60 -18.52 4.31 12.91
C ALA A 60 -18.13 3.21 11.90
N PRO A 61 -18.91 3.01 10.80
CA PRO A 61 -18.54 2.10 9.72
C PRO A 61 -17.20 2.48 9.11
N CYS A 62 -16.32 1.49 8.87
CA CYS A 62 -15.06 1.74 8.17
C CYS A 62 -15.29 2.03 6.68
N LEU A 63 -14.28 2.61 6.00
CA LEU A 63 -14.35 2.85 4.54
C LEU A 63 -14.69 1.58 3.74
N LEU A 64 -14.12 0.42 4.12
CA LEU A 64 -14.41 -0.84 3.42
C LEU A 64 -15.90 -1.22 3.52
N ALA A 65 -16.50 -1.09 4.71
CA ALA A 65 -17.91 -1.36 4.91
C ALA A 65 -18.79 -0.51 3.99
N ARG A 66 -18.49 0.80 3.89
CA ARG A 66 -19.22 1.74 3.04
C ARG A 66 -19.09 1.41 1.54
N LEU A 67 -17.89 1.01 1.09
CA LEU A 67 -17.65 0.61 -0.30
C LEU A 67 -18.42 -0.68 -0.65
N VAL A 68 -18.42 -1.65 0.27
CA VAL A 68 -19.12 -2.92 0.12
C VAL A 68 -20.64 -2.73 0.09
N GLU A 69 -21.18 -1.92 1.01
CA GLU A 69 -22.60 -1.58 1.06
C GLU A 69 -23.07 -0.88 -0.23
N ALA A 70 -22.25 0.06 -0.71
CA ALA A 70 -22.50 0.79 -1.96
C ALA A 70 -22.34 -0.06 -3.23
N ARG A 71 -21.82 -1.30 -3.12
CA ARG A 71 -21.47 -2.17 -4.25
C ARG A 71 -20.49 -1.51 -5.23
N ASP A 72 -19.59 -0.67 -4.71
CA ASP A 72 -18.63 0.05 -5.55
C ASP A 72 -17.64 -0.94 -6.21
N CYS A 73 -17.29 -0.66 -7.45
CA CYS A 73 -16.34 -1.44 -8.23
C CYS A 73 -15.36 -0.51 -8.95
N PHE A 74 -14.08 -0.88 -8.95
CA PHE A 74 -13.01 -0.11 -9.56
C PHE A 74 -12.42 -0.94 -10.72
N PRO A 75 -12.82 -0.66 -11.97
CA PRO A 75 -12.39 -1.44 -13.13
C PRO A 75 -10.94 -1.17 -13.53
N ASP A 76 -10.37 -0.06 -13.05
CA ASP A 76 -8.98 0.31 -13.34
C ASP A 76 -7.99 -0.71 -12.74
N THR A 77 -6.98 -1.06 -13.54
CA THR A 77 -5.92 -2.00 -13.15
C THR A 77 -4.76 -1.32 -12.43
N GLY A 78 -4.78 0.02 -12.34
CA GLY A 78 -3.80 0.84 -11.63
C GLY A 78 -3.48 0.34 -10.22
N LEU A 79 -2.22 0.47 -9.84
CA LEU A 79 -1.74 0.12 -8.51
C LEU A 79 -2.04 1.25 -7.50
N GLU A 80 -2.09 2.50 -7.94
CA GLU A 80 -2.30 3.64 -7.05
C GLU A 80 -3.69 3.65 -6.41
N LEU A 81 -3.80 4.26 -5.22
CA LEU A 81 -5.07 4.41 -4.52
C LEU A 81 -5.99 5.40 -5.25
N PRO A 82 -7.12 4.96 -5.82
CA PRO A 82 -7.96 5.80 -6.65
C PRO A 82 -8.59 6.95 -5.85
N ARG A 83 -8.71 8.13 -6.46
CA ARG A 83 -9.41 9.29 -5.86
C ARG A 83 -10.91 9.05 -5.70
N GLN A 84 -11.47 8.12 -6.47
CA GLN A 84 -12.87 7.71 -6.42
C GLN A 84 -13.25 7.13 -5.05
N LEU A 85 -12.29 6.65 -4.24
CA LEU A 85 -12.53 6.25 -2.85
C LEU A 85 -13.09 7.39 -2.00
N ASP A 86 -12.71 8.64 -2.32
CA ASP A 86 -13.09 9.81 -1.55
C ASP A 86 -14.61 10.06 -1.58
N ALA A 87 -15.33 9.49 -2.56
CA ALA A 87 -16.78 9.61 -2.66
C ALA A 87 -17.54 8.88 -1.53
N ARG A 88 -16.93 7.85 -0.93
CA ARG A 88 -17.50 7.10 0.21
C ARG A 88 -16.79 7.37 1.54
N ALA A 89 -15.66 8.05 1.49
CA ALA A 89 -14.86 8.37 2.67
C ALA A 89 -15.52 9.49 3.49
N ASP A 90 -15.61 9.27 4.80
CA ASP A 90 -15.90 10.34 5.76
C ASP A 90 -14.68 11.28 5.92
N PRO A 91 -14.78 12.38 6.69
CA PRO A 91 -13.65 13.30 6.86
C PRO A 91 -12.37 12.65 7.41
N SER A 92 -12.48 11.67 8.30
CA SER A 92 -11.33 10.94 8.88
C SER A 92 -10.66 10.07 7.83
N ASP A 93 -11.45 9.30 7.08
CA ASP A 93 -10.94 8.45 6.01
C ASP A 93 -10.31 9.27 4.88
N LYS A 94 -10.88 10.43 4.55
CA LYS A 94 -10.31 11.36 3.56
C LYS A 94 -8.93 11.86 3.98
N ALA A 95 -8.78 12.23 5.25
CA ALA A 95 -7.49 12.65 5.79
C ALA A 95 -6.46 11.50 5.71
N ALA A 96 -6.86 10.29 6.14
CA ALA A 96 -6.00 9.11 6.08
C ALA A 96 -5.59 8.73 4.65
N LEU A 97 -6.52 8.80 3.68
CA LEU A 97 -6.27 8.56 2.27
C LEU A 97 -5.30 9.59 1.68
N GLY A 98 -5.44 10.87 2.04
CA GLY A 98 -4.50 11.93 1.65
C GLY A 98 -3.08 11.61 2.13
N ILE A 99 -2.92 11.34 3.43
CA ILE A 99 -1.63 10.99 4.04
C ILE A 99 -1.02 9.76 3.36
N ALA A 100 -1.81 8.72 3.09
CA ALA A 100 -1.34 7.51 2.42
C ALA A 100 -0.85 7.79 0.98
N ARG A 101 -1.54 8.65 0.23
CA ARG A 101 -1.13 9.04 -1.14
C ARG A 101 0.18 9.84 -1.13
N ASP A 102 0.32 10.79 -0.21
CA ASP A 102 1.53 11.61 -0.08
C ASP A 102 2.73 10.75 0.36
N ALA A 103 2.53 9.85 1.31
CA ALA A 103 3.56 8.90 1.74
C ALA A 103 3.95 7.94 0.60
N ALA A 104 2.99 7.51 -0.22
CA ALA A 104 3.24 6.67 -1.39
C ALA A 104 4.07 7.41 -2.45
N ALA A 105 3.76 8.67 -2.71
CA ALA A 105 4.52 9.57 -3.59
C ALA A 105 5.96 9.76 -3.09
N LEU A 106 6.13 10.05 -1.80
CA LEU A 106 7.45 10.19 -1.18
C LEU A 106 8.27 8.89 -1.27
N ALA A 107 7.62 7.74 -1.07
CA ALA A 107 8.27 6.43 -1.19
C ALA A 107 8.71 6.12 -2.64
N ALA A 108 7.94 6.53 -3.66
CA ALA A 108 8.32 6.38 -5.06
C ALA A 108 9.64 7.11 -5.35
N ILE A 109 9.71 8.39 -4.97
CA ILE A 109 10.94 9.20 -5.10
C ILE A 109 12.06 8.57 -4.28
N GLY A 110 11.79 8.19 -3.03
CA GLY A 110 12.81 7.61 -2.17
C GLY A 110 13.41 6.30 -2.70
N ARG A 111 12.61 5.48 -3.39
CA ARG A 111 13.05 4.27 -4.11
C ARG A 111 13.90 4.62 -5.34
N ALA A 112 13.50 5.64 -6.10
CA ALA A 112 14.27 6.11 -7.25
C ALA A 112 15.62 6.71 -6.82
N VAL A 113 15.67 7.47 -5.72
CA VAL A 113 16.91 7.98 -5.11
C VAL A 113 17.86 6.82 -4.79
N TYR A 114 17.36 5.78 -4.12
CA TYR A 114 18.19 4.62 -3.81
C TYR A 114 18.72 3.94 -5.08
N GLY A 115 17.89 3.77 -6.11
CA GLY A 115 18.30 3.23 -7.40
C GLY A 115 19.42 4.06 -8.04
N ALA A 116 19.27 5.39 -8.07
CA ALA A 116 20.26 6.31 -8.63
C ALA A 116 21.58 6.31 -7.83
N LEU A 117 21.52 6.19 -6.50
CA LEU A 117 22.71 6.06 -5.65
C LEU A 117 23.46 4.75 -5.93
N VAL A 118 22.74 3.63 -6.08
CA VAL A 118 23.36 2.33 -6.39
C VAL A 118 23.98 2.35 -7.79
N GLU A 119 23.27 2.89 -8.77
CA GLU A 119 23.75 3.07 -10.16
C GLU A 119 25.01 3.92 -10.21
N GLN A 120 25.03 5.08 -9.54
CA GLN A 120 26.21 5.95 -9.48
C GLN A 120 27.42 5.25 -8.84
N LEU A 121 27.21 4.46 -7.79
CA LEU A 121 28.28 3.73 -7.14
C LEU A 121 28.77 2.54 -7.97
N LEU A 122 27.87 1.86 -8.68
CA LEU A 122 28.22 0.78 -9.62
C LEU A 122 29.10 1.32 -10.77
N ALA A 123 28.74 2.46 -11.34
CA ALA A 123 29.54 3.14 -12.35
C ALA A 123 30.95 3.47 -11.84
N ARG A 124 31.05 3.96 -10.59
CA ARG A 124 32.33 4.25 -9.93
C ARG A 124 33.18 3.00 -9.70
N ASP A 125 32.54 1.83 -9.51
CA ASP A 125 33.24 0.54 -9.40
C ASP A 125 33.66 -0.04 -10.76
N GLY A 126 33.41 0.66 -11.87
CA GLY A 126 33.71 0.21 -13.24
C GLY A 126 32.58 -0.57 -13.91
N GLY A 127 31.38 -0.58 -13.35
CA GLY A 127 30.18 -1.13 -13.97
C GLY A 127 29.49 -0.18 -14.97
N PRO A 128 28.37 -0.59 -15.58
CA PRO A 128 27.62 0.24 -16.52
C PRO A 128 26.97 1.45 -15.83
N ASP A 129 26.91 2.58 -16.55
CA ASP A 129 26.27 3.83 -16.11
C ASP A 129 25.14 4.22 -17.08
N GLU A 130 24.02 3.52 -17.00
CA GLU A 130 22.90 3.72 -17.94
C GLU A 130 22.12 5.01 -17.67
N GLY A 131 22.18 5.55 -16.44
CA GLY A 131 21.45 6.73 -16.02
C GLY A 131 19.93 6.50 -15.92
N THR A 132 19.49 5.25 -15.84
CA THR A 132 18.09 4.83 -15.84
C THR A 132 17.35 5.45 -14.67
N PHE A 133 17.88 5.33 -13.45
CA PHE A 133 17.21 5.84 -12.25
C PHE A 133 17.37 7.35 -12.10
N ARG A 134 18.48 7.92 -12.60
CA ARG A 134 18.64 9.37 -12.70
C ARG A 134 17.58 10.00 -13.62
N SER A 135 17.25 9.34 -14.72
CA SER A 135 16.18 9.78 -15.63
C SER A 135 14.80 9.61 -14.97
N GLN A 136 14.54 8.46 -14.34
CA GLN A 136 13.29 8.23 -13.58
C GLN A 136 13.08 9.24 -12.46
N LEU A 137 14.14 9.70 -11.78
CA LEU A 137 14.04 10.75 -10.75
C LEU A 137 13.42 12.04 -11.29
N HIS A 138 13.75 12.45 -12.52
CA HIS A 138 13.15 13.64 -13.11
C HIS A 138 11.66 13.44 -13.37
N THR A 139 11.27 12.28 -13.91
CA THR A 139 9.87 11.90 -14.10
C THR A 139 9.12 11.87 -12.76
N HIS A 140 9.70 11.25 -11.73
CA HIS A 140 9.07 11.14 -10.42
C HIS A 140 8.93 12.49 -9.72
N PHE A 141 9.87 13.42 -9.89
CA PHE A 141 9.69 14.79 -9.40
C PHE A 141 8.52 15.49 -10.10
N ALA A 142 8.40 15.33 -11.42
CA ALA A 142 7.30 15.93 -12.18
C ALA A 142 5.93 15.34 -11.78
N THR A 143 5.87 14.03 -11.54
CA THR A 143 4.60 13.34 -11.24
C THR A 143 4.23 13.40 -9.75
N TYR A 144 5.20 13.22 -8.86
CA TYR A 144 4.98 12.98 -7.42
C TYR A 144 5.56 14.07 -6.52
N GLY A 145 6.32 15.04 -7.07
CA GLY A 145 7.08 16.00 -6.27
C GLY A 145 6.23 16.88 -5.36
N GLU A 146 5.05 17.31 -5.81
CA GLU A 146 4.13 18.13 -5.03
C GLU A 146 3.60 17.37 -3.80
N ALA A 147 2.95 16.23 -4.01
CA ALA A 147 2.48 15.34 -2.94
C ALA A 147 3.62 14.87 -2.02
N ALA A 148 4.77 14.47 -2.58
CA ALA A 148 5.91 14.01 -1.79
C ALA A 148 6.51 15.14 -0.93
N GLY A 149 6.61 16.36 -1.45
CA GLY A 149 7.08 17.53 -0.70
C GLY A 149 6.06 17.99 0.35
N GLY A 150 4.77 17.81 0.09
CA GLY A 150 3.66 18.10 0.99
C GLY A 150 3.49 17.07 2.11
N CYS A 151 4.08 15.88 2.00
CA CYS A 151 3.89 14.77 2.93
C CYS A 151 4.12 15.19 4.40
N ASP A 152 3.03 15.13 5.17
CA ASP A 152 3.05 15.31 6.62
C ASP A 152 3.54 14.03 7.30
N LEU A 153 4.83 14.02 7.62
CA LEU A 153 5.49 12.88 8.23
C LEU A 153 5.03 12.66 9.67
N ASP A 154 4.63 13.71 10.39
CA ASP A 154 4.18 13.58 11.77
C ASP A 154 2.77 12.96 11.78
N ALA A 155 1.89 13.37 10.86
CA ALA A 155 0.60 12.71 10.65
C ALA A 155 0.74 11.28 10.13
N ALA A 156 1.69 11.01 9.22
CA ALA A 156 1.97 9.66 8.74
C ALA A 156 2.49 8.71 9.85
N GLU A 157 3.30 9.23 10.78
CA GLU A 157 3.81 8.47 11.94
C GLU A 157 2.67 7.99 12.86
N MET A 158 1.54 8.69 12.92
CA MET A 158 0.36 8.23 13.68
C MET A 158 -0.22 6.90 13.17
N PHE A 159 -0.04 6.60 11.87
CA PHE A 159 -0.49 5.34 11.25
C PHE A 159 0.58 4.25 11.25
N LEU A 160 1.82 4.60 11.61
CA LEU A 160 2.98 3.72 11.56
C LEU A 160 3.71 3.75 12.91
N PRO A 161 3.09 3.21 13.99
CA PRO A 161 3.74 3.13 15.27
C PRO A 161 5.07 2.36 15.15
N ASP A 162 6.07 2.82 15.91
CA ASP A 162 7.40 2.20 15.99
C ASP A 162 8.29 2.32 14.74
N LEU A 163 8.08 3.33 13.90
CA LEU A 163 8.97 3.57 12.75
C LEU A 163 10.41 3.85 13.22
N PRO A 164 11.42 3.04 12.83
CA PRO A 164 12.78 3.21 13.33
C PRO A 164 13.37 4.59 13.00
N VAL A 165 14.14 5.16 13.93
CA VAL A 165 14.72 6.52 13.81
C VAL A 165 15.47 6.73 12.50
N HIS A 166 16.25 5.74 12.05
CA HIS A 166 17.01 5.84 10.81
C HIS A 166 16.12 5.88 9.55
N VAL A 167 14.93 5.24 9.58
CA VAL A 167 13.95 5.34 8.50
C VAL A 167 13.30 6.71 8.51
N ARG A 168 12.93 7.24 9.68
CA ARG A 168 12.41 8.61 9.84
C ARG A 168 13.37 9.66 9.30
N ASN A 169 14.66 9.53 9.62
CA ASN A 169 15.69 10.45 9.11
C ASN A 169 15.79 10.42 7.59
N VAL A 170 15.68 9.24 6.97
CA VAL A 170 15.65 9.12 5.50
C VAL A 170 14.40 9.79 4.93
N LEU A 171 13.21 9.52 5.48
CA LEU A 171 11.97 10.13 4.99
C LEU A 171 12.02 11.66 5.07
N ARG A 172 12.49 12.22 6.21
CA ARG A 172 12.66 13.66 6.38
C ARG A 172 13.67 14.23 5.38
N ALA A 173 14.84 13.61 5.25
CA ALA A 173 15.86 14.06 4.30
C ALA A 173 15.37 14.01 2.84
N THR A 174 14.67 12.94 2.45
CA THR A 174 14.08 12.81 1.12
C THR A 174 12.99 13.87 0.89
N ARG A 175 12.14 14.16 1.88
CA ARG A 175 11.12 15.22 1.75
C ARG A 175 11.76 16.58 1.53
N GLU A 176 12.78 16.93 2.31
CA GLU A 176 13.46 18.23 2.15
C GLU A 176 14.22 18.30 0.81
N TYR A 177 14.84 17.21 0.36
CA TYR A 177 15.42 17.12 -0.98
C TYR A 177 14.37 17.33 -2.09
N VAL A 178 13.16 16.78 -1.95
CA VAL A 178 12.07 17.02 -2.90
C VAL A 178 11.66 18.49 -2.92
N ARG A 179 11.55 19.12 -1.74
CA ARG A 179 11.23 20.55 -1.60
C ARG A 179 12.28 21.48 -2.20
N GLU A 180 13.55 21.08 -2.19
CA GLU A 180 14.61 21.83 -2.89
C GLU A 180 14.42 21.86 -4.41
N GLY A 181 13.65 20.91 -4.98
CA GLY A 181 13.31 20.88 -6.41
C GLY A 181 14.49 20.61 -7.34
N LYS A 182 15.56 19.98 -6.84
CA LYS A 182 16.82 19.76 -7.58
C LYS A 182 17.14 18.26 -7.72
N PRO A 183 16.49 17.54 -8.65
CA PRO A 183 16.63 16.09 -8.78
C PRO A 183 18.09 15.61 -8.95
N GLN A 184 18.94 16.41 -9.62
CA GLN A 184 20.36 16.14 -9.81
C GLN A 184 21.19 16.08 -8.52
N LYS A 185 20.67 16.59 -7.39
CA LYS A 185 21.37 16.61 -6.10
C LYS A 185 21.18 15.34 -5.26
N PHE A 186 20.61 14.26 -5.81
CA PHE A 186 20.30 13.04 -5.06
C PHE A 186 21.49 12.44 -4.29
N SER A 187 22.73 12.69 -4.74
CA SER A 187 23.95 12.23 -4.08
C SER A 187 24.13 12.80 -2.66
N SER A 188 23.53 13.94 -2.33
CA SER A 188 23.55 14.51 -0.97
C SER A 188 22.85 13.62 0.06
N LEU A 189 21.94 12.74 -0.38
CA LEU A 189 21.21 11.80 0.47
C LEU A 189 21.98 10.52 0.77
N ARG A 190 23.19 10.33 0.20
CA ARG A 190 23.94 9.07 0.32
C ARG A 190 24.14 8.64 1.76
N ASP A 191 24.57 9.55 2.63
CA ASP A 191 24.97 9.21 3.99
C ASP A 191 23.79 8.70 4.83
N CYS A 192 22.64 9.38 4.78
CA CYS A 192 21.45 8.96 5.53
C CYS A 192 20.89 7.63 5.00
N TYR A 193 20.87 7.44 3.67
CA TYR A 193 20.45 6.19 3.04
C TYR A 193 21.39 5.02 3.38
N GLN A 194 22.70 5.27 3.40
CA GLN A 194 23.71 4.28 3.76
C GLN A 194 23.52 3.83 5.21
N ILE A 195 23.38 4.77 6.16
CA ILE A 195 23.15 4.47 7.57
C ILE A 195 21.88 3.62 7.74
N ALA A 196 20.78 4.04 7.11
CA ALA A 196 19.51 3.31 7.17
C ALA A 196 19.62 1.91 6.56
N GLU A 197 20.33 1.76 5.44
CA GLU A 197 20.53 0.45 4.82
C GLU A 197 21.32 -0.50 5.74
N VAL A 198 22.44 -0.04 6.29
CA VAL A 198 23.29 -0.85 7.17
C VAL A 198 22.54 -1.30 8.42
N LYS A 199 21.76 -0.40 9.03
CA LYS A 199 20.95 -0.72 10.22
C LYS A 199 19.86 -1.76 9.90
N ARG A 200 19.23 -1.69 8.72
CA ARG A 200 18.17 -2.63 8.32
C ARG A 200 18.69 -3.99 7.84
N LYS A 201 19.76 -4.01 7.04
CA LYS A 201 20.20 -5.22 6.31
C LYS A 201 21.51 -5.84 6.83
N THR A 202 22.18 -5.20 7.80
CA THR A 202 23.58 -5.42 8.18
C THR A 202 24.58 -5.03 7.10
N ALA A 203 25.82 -4.71 7.49
CA ALA A 203 26.88 -4.28 6.57
C ALA A 203 27.17 -5.29 5.44
N ARG A 204 26.96 -6.60 5.69
CA ARG A 204 27.23 -7.66 4.71
C ARG A 204 26.32 -7.65 3.49
N ARG A 205 25.13 -7.05 3.60
CA ARG A 205 24.11 -6.96 2.53
C ARG A 205 23.91 -5.53 2.04
N ALA A 206 24.62 -4.56 2.61
CA ALA A 206 24.51 -3.16 2.23
C ALA A 206 25.23 -2.89 0.90
N ARG A 207 24.63 -2.06 0.06
CA ARG A 207 25.15 -1.68 -1.26
C ARG A 207 25.75 -0.28 -1.27
N LEU A 208 25.37 0.60 -0.34
CA LEU A 208 25.81 2.00 -0.38
C LEU A 208 27.17 2.25 0.30
N LEU A 209 27.64 1.29 1.11
CA LEU A 209 28.96 1.37 1.76
C LEU A 209 30.10 1.36 0.73
N ASP A 210 31.19 2.02 1.12
CA ASP A 210 32.43 2.04 0.35
C ASP A 210 33.37 0.89 0.76
N THR A 211 32.98 -0.34 0.39
CA THR A 211 33.77 -1.56 0.66
C THR A 211 33.76 -2.47 -0.55
N GLU A 212 34.79 -3.30 -0.71
CA GLU A 212 34.86 -4.32 -1.78
C GLU A 212 33.63 -5.24 -1.77
N ARG A 213 33.17 -5.62 -0.58
CA ARG A 213 31.97 -6.46 -0.44
C ARG A 213 30.72 -5.76 -0.97
N SER A 214 30.57 -4.47 -0.68
CA SER A 214 29.45 -3.69 -1.21
C SER A 214 29.56 -3.48 -2.72
N ALA A 215 30.77 -3.32 -3.27
CA ALA A 215 30.99 -3.32 -4.71
C ALA A 215 30.50 -4.63 -5.35
N GLN A 216 30.82 -5.78 -4.76
CA GLN A 216 30.27 -7.07 -5.21
C GLN A 216 28.73 -7.12 -5.13
N ARG A 217 28.13 -6.60 -4.05
CA ARG A 217 26.65 -6.54 -3.93
C ARG A 217 25.99 -5.58 -4.92
N ARG A 218 26.71 -4.57 -5.41
CA ARG A 218 26.28 -3.67 -6.49
C ARG A 218 26.39 -4.37 -7.84
N ALA A 219 27.46 -5.12 -8.09
CA ALA A 219 27.63 -5.90 -9.32
C ALA A 219 26.55 -7.00 -9.49
N GLU A 220 26.07 -7.57 -8.39
CA GLU A 220 24.96 -8.55 -8.39
C GLU A 220 23.57 -7.90 -8.42
N TRP A 221 23.48 -6.57 -8.39
CA TRP A 221 22.18 -5.89 -8.35
C TRP A 221 21.53 -5.92 -9.73
N ASP A 222 20.27 -6.34 -9.77
CA ASP A 222 19.44 -6.39 -10.96
C ASP A 222 18.54 -5.14 -11.01
N PRO A 223 18.80 -4.19 -11.95
CA PRO A 223 18.01 -2.98 -12.12
C PRO A 223 16.55 -3.25 -12.47
N GLU A 224 16.25 -4.30 -13.24
CA GLU A 224 14.89 -4.61 -13.72
C GLU A 224 13.96 -5.02 -12.56
N ARG A 225 14.54 -5.58 -11.49
CA ARG A 225 13.80 -5.95 -10.27
C ARG A 225 13.65 -4.80 -9.28
N HIS A 226 14.28 -3.65 -9.52
CA HIS A 226 14.19 -2.51 -8.60
C HIS A 226 12.93 -1.70 -8.85
N ASN A 227 11.94 -1.89 -7.97
CA ASN A 227 10.68 -1.18 -8.08
C ASN A 227 10.80 0.28 -7.60
N THR A 228 10.44 1.24 -8.47
CA THR A 228 10.32 2.67 -8.17
C THR A 228 8.89 3.19 -8.13
N THR A 229 7.87 2.32 -8.26
CA THR A 229 6.46 2.71 -8.16
C THR A 229 6.08 3.16 -6.74
N PRO A 230 5.03 3.99 -6.61
CA PRO A 230 4.45 4.33 -5.32
C PRO A 230 4.06 3.11 -4.49
N LEU A 231 3.96 3.32 -3.17
CA LEU A 231 3.37 2.33 -2.28
C LEU A 231 1.87 2.22 -2.59
N HIS A 232 1.42 1.01 -2.86
CA HIS A 232 0.03 0.75 -3.20
C HIS A 232 -0.70 -0.11 -2.15
N TYR A 233 -0.05 -0.47 -1.03
CA TYR A 233 -0.63 -1.31 0.05
C TYR A 233 -1.45 -2.53 -0.44
N ARG A 234 -1.03 -3.15 -1.55
CA ARG A 234 -1.76 -4.24 -2.20
C ARG A 234 -3.23 -3.91 -2.51
N TRP A 235 -3.51 -2.66 -2.87
CA TRP A 235 -4.81 -2.15 -3.30
C TRP A 235 -5.52 -3.08 -4.29
N TYR A 236 -4.77 -3.70 -5.21
CA TYR A 236 -5.30 -4.67 -6.16
C TYR A 236 -6.10 -5.80 -5.49
N ILE A 237 -5.72 -6.26 -4.29
CA ILE A 237 -6.45 -7.29 -3.54
C ILE A 237 -7.83 -6.76 -3.12
N VAL A 238 -7.88 -5.56 -2.55
CA VAL A 238 -9.13 -4.92 -2.10
C VAL A 238 -10.02 -4.63 -3.31
N ARG A 239 -9.45 -4.12 -4.40
CA ARG A 239 -10.15 -3.89 -5.66
C ARG A 239 -10.79 -5.17 -6.20
N ASP A 240 -10.02 -6.25 -6.29
CA ASP A 240 -10.51 -7.50 -6.87
C ASP A 240 -11.59 -8.13 -5.97
N MET A 241 -11.43 -8.04 -4.64
CA MET A 241 -12.49 -8.39 -3.69
C MET A 241 -13.77 -7.56 -3.89
N LEU A 242 -13.67 -6.23 -4.04
CA LEU A 242 -14.83 -5.36 -4.30
C LEU A 242 -15.52 -5.71 -5.63
N ARG A 243 -14.75 -6.08 -6.66
CA ARG A 243 -15.29 -6.55 -7.94
C ARG A 243 -16.10 -7.84 -7.78
N ASP A 244 -15.60 -8.80 -6.99
CA ASP A 244 -16.33 -10.04 -6.72
C ASP A 244 -17.62 -9.78 -5.92
N LEU A 245 -17.62 -8.75 -5.08
CA LEU A 245 -18.76 -8.33 -4.25
C LEU A 245 -19.76 -7.40 -4.97
N SER A 246 -19.40 -6.74 -6.08
CA SER A 246 -20.25 -5.74 -6.73
C SER A 246 -21.39 -6.32 -7.58
N GLY A 247 -21.30 -7.61 -7.94
CA GLY A 247 -22.29 -8.26 -8.80
C GLY A 247 -23.69 -8.37 -8.17
N PRO A 248 -24.76 -8.50 -8.98
CA PRO A 248 -26.13 -8.62 -8.53
C PRO A 248 -26.37 -9.87 -7.66
#